data_AF-A0A2B5HEN2-F1
#
_entry.id   AF-A0A2B5HEN2-F1
#
_cell.length_a   1.000
_cell.length_b   1.000
_cell.length_c   1.000
_cell.angle_alpha   90.00
_cell.angle_beta   90.00
_cell.angle_gamma   90.00
#
_symmetry.space_group_name_H-M   'P 1'
#
loop_
_entity.id
_entity.type
_entity.pdbx_description
1 polymer ?
#
loop_
_entity_poly.entity_id
_entity_poly.type
_entity_poly.pdbx_seq_one_letter_code
_entity_poly.pdbx_strand_id
1 'polypeptide(L)'
;MRTRKRIGNKLLLVSAICTISIPSVSYAEEVISPKNFASSSSLYEGRNTDVLKISFYPNTYNNPFNYQFISTLKETNTNIKERDNVDDENPIISTTLTFIRDMHAENYKSAFDLTSRSLQKIISGKWLESYWKGLPVQLQAGSFIGIGEVKQKETNSVHTNVEIGLVFEQFTVPLLIKLDPSGKIDDFQFSMSFSPVAERPSYSNPESFVEKEVVVGSGAFPLPGTLSVPKGKGPFPAVILVQGSGASDRDETAFALKPFRDLAEGLASKGIAVLRYNKRTYEHGLKTQLSPFYTVDKETTDDALLATRFLQNESMIDKSQIYILGHSQGGMMVPEMIEKDQNQNIAGAIVMGGPARTIQDVVLDQFDYLYSIDRMKPEEYKFYKAQFELLNDPNFSSQNPPKDFYLGSPVFWDSIRKIKAAEISKEQKTPLLIIQGERDYQVQSKIEIPLWKEQLKGRDNVDYRLYPKLNHFFTEGDGELSKPDEYYSPANIPEYVINDIATWVQGRSK
;
A
#
# COMPACT_ATOMS: atom_id res chain seq x y z
N MET A 1 0.56 30.08 -47.79
CA MET A 1 -0.23 28.82 -47.79
C MET A 1 0.67 27.67 -47.42
N ARG A 2 0.55 27.16 -46.18
CA ARG A 2 1.10 25.85 -45.76
C ARG A 2 0.17 25.34 -44.65
N THR A 3 -0.54 24.28 -44.98
CA THR A 3 -1.59 23.63 -44.18
C THR A 3 -0.98 22.89 -42.99
N ARG A 4 -1.26 23.34 -41.77
CA ARG A 4 -1.08 22.53 -40.55
C ARG A 4 -2.13 21.42 -40.56
N LYS A 5 -1.68 20.16 -40.68
CA LYS A 5 -2.51 18.99 -40.41
C LYS A 5 -2.92 19.02 -38.94
N ARG A 6 -4.21 19.26 -38.67
CA ARG A 6 -4.87 18.87 -37.42
C ARG A 6 -4.83 17.34 -37.35
N ILE A 7 -4.03 16.81 -36.43
CA ILE A 7 -4.19 15.43 -35.95
C ILE A 7 -5.35 15.49 -34.95
N GLY A 8 -6.36 14.66 -35.18
CA GLY A 8 -7.63 14.71 -34.46
C GLY A 8 -7.48 14.29 -33.00
N ASN A 9 -8.00 15.12 -32.10
CA ASN A 9 -8.29 14.78 -30.71
C ASN A 9 -9.38 13.69 -30.67
N LYS A 10 -8.97 12.44 -30.50
CA LYS A 10 -9.80 11.35 -29.96
C LYS A 10 -8.90 10.44 -29.13
N LEU A 11 -8.56 10.89 -27.91
CA LEU A 11 -8.14 10.05 -26.79
C LEU A 11 -8.59 10.82 -25.54
N LEU A 12 -9.70 10.39 -24.94
CA LEU A 12 -10.34 11.04 -23.80
C LEU A 12 -10.88 9.92 -22.89
N LEU A 13 -10.68 10.12 -21.59
CA LEU A 13 -11.08 9.32 -20.41
C LEU A 13 -10.12 8.20 -19.96
N VAL A 14 -9.22 8.54 -19.04
CA VAL A 14 -8.85 7.65 -17.92
C VAL A 14 -8.60 8.52 -16.68
N SER A 15 -9.21 8.14 -15.56
CA SER A 15 -9.05 8.76 -14.26
C SER A 15 -9.40 7.78 -13.15
N ALA A 16 -8.98 7.92 -11.89
CA ALA A 16 -7.89 8.61 -11.23
C ALA A 16 -8.24 8.38 -9.75
N ILE A 17 -7.89 7.23 -9.17
CA ILE A 17 -8.02 7.06 -7.71
C ILE A 17 -6.80 6.30 -7.20
N CYS A 18 -6.12 6.91 -6.23
CA CYS A 18 -5.03 6.31 -5.47
C CYS A 18 -5.54 6.07 -4.04
N THR A 19 -4.99 5.04 -3.40
CA THR A 19 -4.88 4.90 -1.93
C THR A 19 -6.11 4.60 -1.09
N ILE A 20 -7.01 3.75 -1.60
CA ILE A 20 -7.56 2.68 -0.75
C ILE A 20 -7.40 1.38 -1.53
N SER A 21 -6.31 0.66 -1.27
CA SER A 21 -6.31 -0.77 -1.55
C SER A 21 -7.35 -1.41 -0.63
N ILE A 22 -8.61 -1.40 -1.05
CA ILE A 22 -9.62 -2.26 -0.44
C ILE A 22 -9.06 -3.67 -0.64
N PRO A 23 -8.77 -4.43 0.43
CA PRO A 23 -8.27 -5.78 0.27
C PRO A 23 -9.29 -6.52 -0.58
N SER A 24 -8.84 -6.97 -1.73
CA SER A 24 -9.67 -7.77 -2.62
C SER A 24 -9.73 -9.15 -2.00
N VAL A 25 -10.78 -9.39 -1.22
CA VAL A 25 -10.95 -10.69 -0.56
C VAL A 25 -11.74 -11.60 -1.49
N SER A 26 -11.06 -12.59 -2.08
CA SER A 26 -11.73 -13.82 -2.51
C SER A 26 -11.92 -14.69 -1.27
N TYR A 27 -13.07 -14.57 -0.60
CA TYR A 27 -13.46 -15.57 0.40
C TYR A 27 -13.88 -16.84 -0.36
N ALA A 28 -13.03 -17.86 -0.30
CA ALA A 28 -13.41 -19.24 -0.55
C ALA A 28 -13.39 -19.96 0.80
N GLU A 29 -14.54 -20.06 1.46
CA GLU A 29 -14.72 -21.00 2.57
C GLU A 29 -15.10 -22.37 2.00
N GLU A 30 -14.51 -23.44 2.54
CA GLU A 30 -14.87 -24.79 2.18
C GLU A 30 -15.06 -25.73 3.38
N VAL A 31 -16.06 -26.58 3.20
CA VAL A 31 -16.68 -27.57 4.10
C VAL A 31 -15.76 -28.76 4.39
N ILE A 32 -15.73 -29.28 5.64
CA ILE A 32 -15.64 -30.75 5.91
C ILE A 32 -16.42 -31.16 7.18
N SER A 33 -17.24 -32.21 7.02
CA SER A 33 -18.05 -32.97 8.00
C SER A 33 -17.22 -33.77 9.03
N PRO A 34 -17.81 -34.14 10.19
CA PRO A 34 -17.98 -35.57 10.43
C PRO A 34 -19.38 -35.99 10.90
N LYS A 35 -19.75 -37.19 10.45
CA LYS A 35 -20.97 -37.93 10.77
C LYS A 35 -21.07 -38.29 12.26
N ASN A 36 -22.34 -38.46 12.68
CA ASN A 36 -22.87 -39.09 13.89
C ASN A 36 -23.04 -38.16 15.11
N PHE A 37 -24.25 -37.62 15.32
CA PHE A 37 -25.26 -38.23 16.20
C PHE A 37 -26.59 -37.50 16.06
N ALA A 38 -27.67 -38.27 15.99
CA ALA A 38 -29.05 -37.81 15.91
C ALA A 38 -29.57 -37.34 17.28
N SER A 39 -30.34 -36.25 17.31
CA SER A 39 -31.72 -36.19 17.84
C SER A 39 -32.17 -34.75 18.12
N SER A 40 -33.44 -34.46 17.79
CA SER A 40 -34.25 -33.24 18.01
C SER A 40 -33.88 -32.01 17.16
N SER A 41 -34.53 -31.70 16.02
CA SER A 41 -35.94 -31.30 15.77
C SER A 41 -36.39 -30.16 16.70
N SER A 42 -36.83 -28.99 16.26
CA SER A 42 -37.25 -28.49 14.95
C SER A 42 -37.48 -26.99 15.10
N LEU A 43 -37.07 -26.17 14.13
CA LEU A 43 -37.73 -24.93 13.72
C LEU A 43 -36.82 -24.22 12.70
N TYR A 44 -36.68 -24.74 11.49
CA TYR A 44 -36.35 -23.99 10.26
C TYR A 44 -36.52 -24.94 9.08
N GLU A 45 -37.78 -25.15 8.69
CA GLU A 45 -38.12 -25.74 7.40
C GLU A 45 -39.01 -24.72 6.67
N GLY A 46 -38.52 -24.22 5.54
CA GLY A 46 -39.37 -23.50 4.60
C GLY A 46 -38.69 -22.38 3.82
N ARG A 47 -38.40 -22.70 2.56
CA ARG A 47 -38.29 -21.79 1.39
C ARG A 47 -36.95 -21.04 1.30
N ASN A 48 -36.24 -20.99 0.17
CA ASN A 48 -36.65 -21.07 -1.23
C ASN A 48 -35.50 -21.65 -2.09
N THR A 49 -35.82 -22.63 -2.92
CA THR A 49 -34.93 -23.32 -3.87
C THR A 49 -34.89 -22.67 -5.27
N ASP A 50 -35.14 -21.35 -5.38
CA ASP A 50 -35.18 -20.62 -6.67
C ASP A 50 -34.24 -19.40 -6.74
N VAL A 51 -33.08 -19.44 -6.06
CA VAL A 51 -32.02 -18.41 -6.20
C VAL A 51 -30.80 -18.91 -6.97
N LEU A 52 -30.88 -20.10 -7.59
CA LEU A 52 -29.78 -20.71 -8.36
C LEU A 52 -29.55 -20.13 -9.77
N LYS A 53 -29.95 -18.87 -9.99
CA LYS A 53 -29.66 -18.11 -11.22
C LYS A 53 -29.50 -16.62 -10.94
N ILE A 54 -28.50 -16.23 -10.14
CA ILE A 54 -28.01 -14.84 -10.16
C ILE A 54 -26.48 -14.89 -10.02
N SER A 55 -25.83 -14.31 -11.02
CA SER A 55 -24.39 -14.10 -11.22
C SER A 55 -23.52 -14.21 -9.96
N PHE A 56 -22.51 -15.09 -10.00
CA PHE A 56 -21.25 -14.86 -9.30
C PHE A 56 -20.85 -13.41 -9.54
N TYR A 57 -20.67 -12.62 -8.47
CA TYR A 57 -20.49 -11.17 -8.54
C TYR A 57 -19.37 -10.80 -9.53
N PRO A 58 -19.66 -10.14 -10.67
CA PRO A 58 -18.66 -9.73 -11.65
C PRO A 58 -17.77 -8.56 -11.20
N ASN A 59 -17.89 -8.12 -9.93
CA ASN A 59 -17.58 -6.74 -9.56
C ASN A 59 -16.73 -6.56 -8.31
N THR A 60 -16.18 -7.61 -7.70
CA THR A 60 -15.15 -7.46 -6.63
C THR A 60 -13.93 -6.69 -7.12
N TYR A 61 -13.73 -6.62 -8.44
CA TYR A 61 -12.73 -5.78 -9.11
C TYR A 61 -13.30 -4.77 -10.11
N ASN A 62 -14.63 -4.57 -10.20
CA ASN A 62 -15.20 -3.31 -10.72
C ASN A 62 -15.13 -2.23 -9.63
N ASN A 63 -13.91 -2.12 -9.13
CA ASN A 63 -13.46 -1.03 -8.34
C ASN A 63 -12.88 0.00 -9.33
N PRO A 64 -13.25 1.28 -9.30
CA PRO A 64 -12.65 2.33 -10.12
C PRO A 64 -11.11 2.30 -10.04
N PHE A 65 -10.54 1.84 -8.92
CA PHE A 65 -9.10 1.60 -8.73
C PHE A 65 -8.51 0.57 -9.74
N ASN A 66 -9.24 -0.50 -10.08
CA ASN A 66 -8.80 -1.52 -11.04
C ASN A 66 -9.12 -1.16 -12.50
N TYR A 67 -10.13 -0.32 -12.74
CA TYR A 67 -10.47 0.12 -14.10
C TYR A 67 -9.30 0.91 -14.73
N GLN A 68 -8.58 1.67 -13.90
CA GLN A 68 -7.40 2.42 -14.30
C GLN A 68 -6.17 1.51 -14.58
N PHE A 69 -6.01 0.46 -13.78
CA PHE A 69 -5.03 -0.60 -14.03
C PHE A 69 -5.30 -1.32 -15.36
N ILE A 70 -6.54 -1.78 -15.58
CA ILE A 70 -6.96 -2.47 -16.80
C ILE A 70 -6.81 -1.56 -18.04
N SER A 71 -7.12 -0.27 -17.93
CA SER A 71 -6.94 0.68 -19.04
C SER A 71 -5.47 0.94 -19.34
N THR A 72 -4.62 1.13 -18.33
CA THR A 72 -3.16 1.28 -18.53
C THR A 72 -2.55 0.04 -19.19
N LEU A 73 -2.98 -1.16 -18.80
CA LEU A 73 -2.54 -2.42 -19.42
C LEU A 73 -2.99 -2.56 -20.87
N LYS A 74 -4.22 -2.13 -21.19
CA LYS A 74 -4.74 -2.08 -22.57
C LYS A 74 -3.95 -1.11 -23.46
N GLU A 75 -3.50 0.01 -22.90
CA GLU A 75 -2.71 1.01 -23.64
C GLU A 75 -1.25 0.58 -23.86
N THR A 76 -0.65 -0.15 -22.91
CA THR A 76 0.78 -0.50 -22.94
C THR A 76 1.11 -1.76 -23.75
N ASN A 77 0.20 -2.71 -23.92
CA ASN A 77 0.52 -4.02 -24.51
C ASN A 77 -0.35 -4.40 -25.73
N THR A 78 0.01 -3.89 -26.91
CA THR A 78 -0.47 -4.39 -28.22
C THR A 78 0.50 -5.36 -28.91
N ASN A 79 1.70 -5.57 -28.36
CA ASN A 79 2.70 -6.51 -28.91
C ASN A 79 2.76 -7.79 -28.07
N ILE A 80 1.78 -8.67 -28.27
CA ILE A 80 1.76 -10.01 -27.69
C ILE A 80 2.91 -10.82 -28.33
N LYS A 81 3.93 -11.16 -27.54
CA LYS A 81 4.96 -12.13 -27.93
C LYS A 81 4.98 -13.26 -26.92
N GLU A 82 4.39 -14.37 -27.31
CA GLU A 82 4.50 -15.66 -26.62
C GLU A 82 5.96 -16.14 -26.71
N ARG A 83 6.52 -16.63 -25.61
CA ARG A 83 7.82 -17.30 -25.57
C ARG A 83 7.65 -18.66 -24.91
N ASP A 84 7.41 -19.68 -25.73
CA ASP A 84 7.14 -21.04 -25.23
C ASP A 84 8.39 -21.78 -24.72
N ASN A 85 9.58 -21.32 -25.08
CA ASN A 85 10.85 -21.95 -24.69
C ASN A 85 11.77 -20.95 -24.02
N VAL A 86 11.70 -20.87 -22.69
CA VAL A 86 12.84 -20.42 -21.89
C VAL A 86 13.52 -21.69 -21.38
N ASP A 87 14.66 -22.03 -21.97
CA ASP A 87 15.58 -23.02 -21.40
C ASP A 87 16.18 -22.40 -20.13
N ASP A 88 15.69 -22.78 -18.96
CA ASP A 88 16.07 -22.12 -17.71
C ASP A 88 17.03 -22.98 -16.88
N GLU A 89 18.33 -22.68 -16.99
CA GLU A 89 19.36 -23.15 -16.07
C GLU A 89 19.19 -22.56 -14.64
N ASN A 90 18.34 -21.53 -14.46
CA ASN A 90 18.07 -20.90 -13.16
C ASN A 90 16.93 -21.61 -12.40
N PRO A 91 17.20 -22.29 -11.26
CA PRO A 91 16.18 -23.03 -10.50
C PRO A 91 15.00 -22.17 -10.00
N ILE A 92 15.23 -20.88 -9.75
CA ILE A 92 14.21 -19.94 -9.25
C ILE A 92 13.20 -19.64 -10.37
N ILE A 93 13.68 -19.31 -11.57
CA ILE A 93 12.82 -19.06 -12.74
C ILE A 93 12.08 -20.34 -13.12
N SER A 94 12.76 -21.49 -13.08
CA SER A 94 12.15 -22.80 -13.31
C SER A 94 10.98 -23.08 -12.36
N THR A 95 11.12 -22.75 -11.07
CA THR A 95 10.03 -22.90 -10.08
C THR A 95 8.85 -21.98 -10.39
N THR A 96 9.10 -20.71 -10.71
CA THR A 96 8.08 -19.73 -11.13
C THR A 96 7.30 -20.20 -12.36
N LEU A 97 8.02 -20.66 -13.40
CA LEU A 97 7.39 -21.17 -14.62
C LEU A 97 6.54 -22.41 -14.35
N THR A 98 7.08 -23.36 -13.58
CA THR A 98 6.36 -24.60 -13.25
C THR A 98 5.08 -24.29 -12.49
N PHE A 99 5.12 -23.34 -11.55
CA PHE A 99 3.92 -22.91 -10.81
C PHE A 99 2.83 -22.38 -11.74
N ILE A 100 3.15 -21.46 -12.66
CA ILE A 100 2.14 -20.93 -13.59
C ILE A 100 1.63 -22.01 -14.55
N ARG A 101 2.52 -22.90 -15.03
CA ARG A 101 2.13 -24.03 -15.89
C ARG A 101 1.19 -25.01 -15.17
N ASP A 102 1.48 -25.35 -13.91
CA ASP A 102 0.62 -26.21 -13.10
C ASP A 102 -0.73 -25.55 -12.82
N MET A 103 -0.76 -24.24 -12.53
CA MET A 103 -1.99 -23.48 -12.34
C MET A 103 -2.86 -23.50 -13.62
N HIS A 104 -2.23 -23.34 -14.79
CA HIS A 104 -2.92 -23.39 -16.08
C HIS A 104 -3.41 -24.80 -16.45
N ALA A 105 -2.60 -25.83 -16.17
CA ALA A 105 -2.95 -27.23 -16.42
C ALA A 105 -3.92 -27.83 -15.39
N GLU A 106 -4.52 -26.99 -14.53
CA GLU A 106 -5.42 -27.38 -13.43
C GLU A 106 -4.78 -28.36 -12.42
N ASN A 107 -3.45 -28.41 -12.34
CA ASN A 107 -2.68 -29.24 -11.43
C ASN A 107 -2.39 -28.49 -10.11
N TYR A 108 -3.45 -28.01 -9.45
CA TYR A 108 -3.35 -27.13 -8.28
C TYR A 108 -2.62 -27.76 -7.09
N LYS A 109 -2.61 -29.09 -6.98
CA LYS A 109 -1.83 -29.80 -5.97
C LYS A 109 -0.33 -29.58 -6.19
N SER A 110 0.14 -29.74 -7.42
CA SER A 110 1.57 -29.56 -7.73
C SER A 110 1.98 -28.10 -7.61
N ALA A 111 1.14 -27.17 -8.06
CA ALA A 111 1.33 -25.74 -7.82
C ALA A 111 1.44 -25.42 -6.32
N PHE A 112 0.56 -25.99 -5.49
CA PHE A 112 0.59 -25.84 -4.04
C PHE A 112 1.87 -26.42 -3.41
N ASP A 113 2.35 -27.57 -3.89
CA ASP A 113 3.59 -28.21 -3.42
C ASP A 113 4.86 -27.37 -3.74
N LEU A 114 4.78 -26.40 -4.66
CA LEU A 114 5.83 -25.42 -4.97
C LEU A 114 5.82 -24.19 -4.03
N THR A 115 4.78 -24.01 -3.22
CA THR A 115 4.70 -22.89 -2.27
C THR A 115 5.45 -23.19 -0.97
N SER A 116 5.85 -22.12 -0.28
CA SER A 116 6.55 -22.19 1.00
C SER A 116 5.64 -22.74 2.10
N ARG A 117 6.22 -23.27 3.17
CA ARG A 117 5.44 -23.74 4.32
C ARG A 117 4.67 -22.61 5.02
N SER A 118 5.16 -21.37 4.97
CA SER A 118 4.48 -20.19 5.49
C SER A 118 3.22 -19.88 4.68
N LEU A 119 3.31 -19.88 3.35
CA LEU A 119 2.19 -19.61 2.47
C LEU A 119 1.14 -20.73 2.53
N GLN A 120 1.57 -22.01 2.60
CA GLN A 120 0.69 -23.17 2.74
C GLN A 120 -0.21 -23.15 4.00
N LYS A 121 0.13 -22.35 5.02
CA LYS A 121 -0.73 -22.18 6.21
C LYS A 121 -1.90 -21.22 5.98
N ILE A 122 -1.81 -20.39 4.95
CA ILE A 122 -2.75 -19.31 4.66
C ILE A 122 -3.63 -19.64 3.44
N ILE A 123 -3.08 -20.35 2.45
CA ILE A 123 -3.80 -20.76 1.25
C ILE A 123 -3.96 -22.28 1.15
N SER A 124 -4.80 -22.73 0.23
CA SER A 124 -4.98 -24.15 -0.11
C SER A 124 -4.94 -24.34 -1.63
N GLY A 125 -4.82 -25.59 -2.10
CA GLY A 125 -4.93 -25.89 -3.54
C GLY A 125 -6.26 -25.45 -4.14
N LYS A 126 -7.35 -25.47 -3.37
CA LYS A 126 -8.68 -24.99 -3.82
C LYS A 126 -8.80 -23.48 -3.83
N TRP A 127 -8.10 -22.81 -2.93
CA TRP A 127 -7.95 -21.36 -3.00
C TRP A 127 -7.19 -20.97 -4.28
N LEU A 128 -6.10 -21.68 -4.61
CA LEU A 128 -5.37 -21.48 -5.87
C LEU A 128 -6.25 -21.71 -7.11
N GLU A 129 -7.08 -22.77 -7.10
CA GLU A 129 -8.07 -23.01 -8.15
C GLU A 129 -9.03 -21.83 -8.31
N SER A 130 -9.63 -21.38 -7.21
CA SER A 130 -10.60 -20.28 -7.21
C SER A 130 -9.96 -18.97 -7.67
N TYR A 131 -8.75 -18.68 -7.19
CA TYR A 131 -7.97 -17.52 -7.60
C TYR A 131 -7.69 -17.55 -9.10
N TRP A 132 -7.16 -18.66 -9.62
CA TRP A 132 -6.78 -18.78 -11.02
C TRP A 132 -7.98 -18.70 -11.97
N LYS A 133 -9.07 -19.41 -11.66
CA LYS A 133 -10.29 -19.41 -12.47
C LYS A 133 -11.03 -18.07 -12.42
N GLY A 134 -10.92 -17.34 -11.32
CA GLY A 134 -11.49 -15.99 -11.17
C GLY A 134 -10.72 -14.91 -11.92
N LEU A 135 -9.40 -15.09 -12.10
CA LEU A 135 -8.49 -14.07 -12.61
C LEU A 135 -8.89 -13.45 -13.97
N PRO A 136 -9.25 -14.24 -15.01
CA PRO A 136 -9.65 -13.68 -16.31
C PRO A 136 -10.87 -12.76 -16.23
N VAL A 137 -11.89 -13.19 -15.46
CA VAL A 137 -13.15 -12.46 -15.27
C VAL A 137 -12.88 -11.18 -14.51
N GLN A 138 -12.10 -11.31 -13.43
CA GLN A 138 -11.71 -10.22 -12.57
C GLN A 138 -11.00 -9.08 -13.31
N LEU A 139 -10.08 -9.44 -14.21
CA LEU A 139 -9.31 -8.49 -15.00
C LEU A 139 -10.06 -8.01 -16.25
N GLN A 140 -11.18 -8.66 -16.62
CA GLN A 140 -11.81 -8.48 -17.93
C GLN A 140 -10.79 -8.63 -19.08
N ALA A 141 -9.84 -9.55 -18.90
CA ALA A 141 -8.68 -9.71 -19.77
C ALA A 141 -8.92 -10.70 -20.92
N GLY A 142 -10.07 -11.37 -20.93
CA GLY A 142 -10.31 -12.53 -21.79
C GLY A 142 -9.54 -13.75 -21.29
N SER A 143 -9.53 -14.83 -22.08
CA SER A 143 -8.89 -16.09 -21.69
C SER A 143 -7.37 -15.94 -21.50
N PHE A 144 -6.79 -16.71 -20.58
CA PHE A 144 -5.33 -16.84 -20.47
C PHE A 144 -4.79 -17.61 -21.70
N ILE A 145 -3.76 -17.06 -22.33
CA ILE A 145 -3.15 -17.61 -23.54
C ILE A 145 -1.81 -18.28 -23.21
N GLY A 146 -0.97 -17.65 -22.40
CA GLY A 146 0.37 -18.18 -22.14
C GLY A 146 1.24 -17.30 -21.27
N ILE A 147 2.52 -17.65 -21.23
CA ILE A 147 3.55 -16.94 -20.45
C ILE A 147 4.35 -16.02 -21.38
N GLY A 148 4.47 -14.76 -20.97
CA GLY A 148 5.22 -13.72 -21.66
C GLY A 148 6.67 -13.60 -21.15
N GLU A 149 7.17 -12.38 -21.07
CA GLU A 149 8.51 -12.13 -20.53
C GLU A 149 8.62 -12.55 -19.07
N VAL A 150 9.72 -13.24 -18.73
CA VAL A 150 10.08 -13.59 -17.36
C VAL A 150 11.41 -12.96 -17.03
N LYS A 151 11.46 -12.23 -15.92
CA LYS A 151 12.64 -11.49 -15.49
C LYS A 151 12.78 -11.57 -13.98
N GLN A 152 13.93 -12.02 -13.51
CA GLN A 152 14.34 -11.77 -12.13
C GLN A 152 14.56 -10.25 -11.98
N LYS A 153 13.73 -9.59 -11.16
CA LYS A 153 13.77 -8.13 -11.00
C LYS A 153 14.77 -7.71 -9.95
N GLU A 154 14.50 -8.08 -8.71
CA GLU A 154 15.30 -7.71 -7.55
C GLU A 154 15.41 -8.91 -6.62
N THR A 155 16.55 -9.04 -5.95
CA THR A 155 16.69 -9.91 -4.80
C THR A 155 16.90 -9.00 -3.61
N ASN A 156 16.01 -9.08 -2.64
CA ASN A 156 16.13 -8.36 -1.39
C ASN A 156 16.59 -9.35 -0.29
N SER A 157 16.75 -8.85 0.94
CA SER A 157 17.22 -9.64 2.08
C SER A 157 16.23 -10.73 2.55
N VAL A 158 15.02 -10.76 2.01
CA VAL A 158 13.93 -11.68 2.38
C VAL A 158 13.52 -12.59 1.22
N HIS A 159 13.34 -12.03 0.02
CA HIS A 159 12.85 -12.74 -1.15
C HIS A 159 13.72 -12.52 -2.39
N THR A 160 13.71 -13.51 -3.28
CA THR A 160 14.04 -13.32 -4.69
C THR A 160 12.76 -13.05 -5.47
N ASN A 161 12.67 -11.89 -6.13
CA ASN A 161 11.49 -11.46 -6.86
C ASN A 161 11.64 -11.73 -8.36
N VAL A 162 10.70 -12.52 -8.91
CA VAL A 162 10.60 -12.84 -10.34
C VAL A 162 9.31 -12.22 -10.87
N GLU A 163 9.43 -11.36 -11.87
CA GLU A 163 8.27 -10.87 -12.61
C GLU A 163 8.02 -11.77 -13.82
N ILE A 164 6.77 -12.22 -13.97
CA ILE A 164 6.30 -13.07 -15.06
C ILE A 164 5.10 -12.40 -15.73
N GLY A 165 5.15 -12.24 -17.05
CA GLY A 165 4.03 -11.74 -17.85
C GLY A 165 2.96 -12.81 -18.02
N LEU A 166 1.77 -12.61 -17.48
CA LEU A 166 0.59 -13.42 -17.76
C LEU A 166 -0.11 -12.87 -19.01
N VAL A 167 -0.08 -13.60 -20.11
CA VAL A 167 -0.66 -13.16 -21.38
C VAL A 167 -2.12 -13.59 -21.45
N PHE A 168 -3.03 -12.62 -21.56
CA PHE A 168 -4.45 -12.84 -21.84
C PHE A 168 -4.82 -12.28 -23.22
N GLU A 169 -6.00 -12.64 -23.73
CA GLU A 169 -6.52 -12.18 -25.03
C GLU A 169 -6.49 -10.66 -25.22
N GLN A 170 -6.75 -9.89 -24.17
CA GLN A 170 -6.87 -8.44 -24.25
C GLN A 170 -5.58 -7.70 -23.92
N PHE A 171 -4.75 -8.22 -23.01
CA PHE A 171 -3.51 -7.59 -22.56
C PHE A 171 -2.65 -8.55 -21.74
N THR A 172 -1.38 -8.21 -21.56
CA THR A 172 -0.45 -8.93 -20.67
C THR A 172 -0.36 -8.25 -19.31
N VAL A 173 -0.46 -9.04 -18.23
CA VAL A 173 -0.36 -8.56 -16.85
C VAL A 173 0.91 -9.08 -16.18
N PRO A 174 1.80 -8.21 -15.69
CA PRO A 174 2.96 -8.65 -14.94
C PRO A 174 2.58 -9.09 -13.52
N LEU A 175 2.91 -10.34 -13.18
CA LEU A 175 2.80 -10.89 -11.84
C LEU A 175 4.19 -10.96 -11.20
N LEU A 176 4.35 -10.34 -10.03
CA LEU A 176 5.54 -10.46 -9.20
C LEU A 176 5.39 -11.69 -8.29
N ILE A 177 6.20 -12.71 -8.53
CA ILE A 177 6.33 -13.89 -7.67
C ILE A 177 7.52 -13.69 -6.73
N LYS A 178 7.29 -13.92 -5.45
CA LYS A 178 8.30 -13.79 -4.39
C LYS A 178 8.68 -15.17 -3.89
N LEU A 179 9.95 -15.51 -4.02
CA LEU A 179 10.47 -16.79 -3.58
C LEU A 179 11.29 -16.61 -2.30
N ASP A 180 11.07 -17.49 -1.32
CA ASP A 180 11.88 -17.56 -0.11
C ASP A 180 13.33 -18.02 -0.42
N PRO A 181 14.26 -17.95 0.54
CA PRO A 181 15.65 -18.39 0.32
C PRO A 181 15.82 -19.87 -0.07
N SER A 182 14.79 -20.71 0.09
CA SER A 182 14.78 -22.11 -0.36
C SER A 182 14.30 -22.28 -1.81
N GLY A 183 13.92 -21.18 -2.48
CA GLY A 183 13.39 -21.18 -3.83
C GLY A 183 11.91 -21.58 -3.92
N LYS A 184 11.17 -21.56 -2.80
CA LYS A 184 9.72 -21.83 -2.78
C LYS A 184 8.93 -20.54 -2.88
N ILE A 185 7.75 -20.59 -3.51
CA ILE A 185 6.88 -19.41 -3.66
C ILE A 185 6.27 -19.04 -2.30
N ASP A 186 6.64 -17.89 -1.77
CA ASP A 186 6.21 -17.43 -0.44
C ASP A 186 5.15 -16.33 -0.50
N ASP A 187 5.08 -15.59 -1.61
CA ASP A 187 4.00 -14.64 -1.89
C ASP A 187 3.94 -14.32 -3.40
N PHE A 188 2.86 -13.69 -3.85
CA PHE A 188 2.78 -13.13 -5.20
C PHE A 188 1.71 -12.05 -5.30
N GLN A 189 1.96 -11.07 -6.17
CA GLN A 189 1.04 -9.95 -6.41
C GLN A 189 1.22 -9.40 -7.81
N PHE A 190 0.23 -8.68 -8.32
CA PHE A 190 0.42 -7.94 -9.56
C PHE A 190 1.45 -6.82 -9.37
N SER A 191 2.37 -6.74 -10.32
CA SER A 191 3.35 -5.66 -10.39
C SER A 191 2.76 -4.50 -11.18
N MET A 192 2.86 -3.28 -10.68
CA MET A 192 2.52 -2.08 -11.43
C MET A 192 3.78 -1.24 -11.55
N SER A 193 4.60 -1.56 -12.54
CA SER A 193 5.76 -0.73 -12.87
C SER A 193 5.30 0.44 -13.74
N PHE A 194 5.42 1.65 -13.20
CA PHE A 194 5.24 2.87 -13.99
C PHE A 194 6.59 3.28 -14.59
N SER A 195 6.59 3.83 -15.80
CA SER A 195 7.80 4.35 -16.44
C SER A 195 7.45 5.45 -17.43
N PRO A 196 8.17 6.58 -17.44
CA PRO A 196 9.29 6.91 -16.54
C PRO A 196 8.82 7.20 -15.11
N VAL A 197 9.71 6.98 -14.14
CA VAL A 197 9.56 7.46 -12.75
C VAL A 197 10.48 8.65 -12.52
N ALA A 198 10.27 9.37 -11.42
CA ALA A 198 11.11 10.47 -10.98
C ALA A 198 12.58 10.03 -10.86
N GLU A 199 13.45 10.76 -11.52
CA GLU A 199 14.90 10.67 -11.32
C GLU A 199 15.27 11.08 -9.89
N ARG A 200 16.52 10.84 -9.50
CA ARG A 200 17.02 11.31 -8.20
C ARG A 200 16.92 12.85 -8.11
N PRO A 201 16.52 13.39 -6.95
CA PRO A 201 16.40 14.83 -6.78
C PRO A 201 17.77 15.51 -6.80
N SER A 202 17.82 16.78 -7.25
CA SER A 202 19.06 17.55 -7.39
C SER A 202 19.81 17.83 -6.09
N TYR A 203 19.12 17.77 -4.94
CA TYR A 203 19.71 17.93 -3.61
C TYR A 203 20.25 16.61 -3.04
N SER A 204 20.04 15.48 -3.72
CA SER A 204 20.67 14.23 -3.33
C SER A 204 22.17 14.31 -3.54
N ASN A 205 22.93 13.97 -2.49
CA ASN A 205 24.37 13.80 -2.55
C ASN A 205 24.75 12.38 -2.12
N PRO A 206 24.66 11.38 -3.02
CA PRO A 206 24.95 9.97 -2.67
C PRO A 206 26.36 9.75 -2.11
N GLU A 207 27.32 10.61 -2.41
CA GLU A 207 28.67 10.53 -1.86
C GLU A 207 28.76 10.90 -0.37
N SER A 208 27.72 11.53 0.18
CA SER A 208 27.68 11.96 1.58
C SER A 208 27.07 10.94 2.55
N PHE A 209 26.50 9.84 2.06
CA PHE A 209 25.93 8.77 2.88
C PHE A 209 26.26 7.39 2.30
N VAL A 210 25.94 6.34 3.05
CA VAL A 210 26.00 4.95 2.58
C VAL A 210 24.64 4.31 2.80
N GLU A 211 24.19 3.51 1.85
CA GLU A 211 22.98 2.71 1.99
C GLU A 211 23.35 1.28 2.42
N LYS A 212 22.65 0.77 3.42
CA LYS A 212 22.78 -0.61 3.89
C LYS A 212 21.45 -1.31 3.71
N GLU A 213 21.46 -2.46 3.08
CA GLU A 213 20.31 -3.37 3.11
C GLU A 213 20.17 -3.96 4.51
N VAL A 214 18.96 -3.90 5.04
CA VAL A 214 18.61 -4.34 6.39
C VAL A 214 17.33 -5.18 6.36
N VAL A 215 17.02 -5.82 7.49
CA VAL A 215 15.75 -6.51 7.71
C VAL A 215 15.15 -5.99 9.01
N VAL A 216 13.94 -5.45 8.91
CA VAL A 216 13.12 -5.07 10.07
C VAL A 216 12.25 -6.25 10.47
N GLY A 217 12.25 -6.59 11.76
CA GLY A 217 11.48 -7.73 12.27
C GLY A 217 12.13 -9.08 11.96
N SER A 218 11.36 -10.15 12.16
CA SER A 218 11.81 -11.54 11.97
C SER A 218 10.62 -12.50 11.84
N GLY A 219 10.90 -13.79 11.65
CA GLY A 219 9.87 -14.84 11.66
C GLY A 219 9.08 -14.88 10.35
N ALA A 220 7.76 -14.79 10.43
CA ALA A 220 6.86 -14.95 9.27
C ALA A 220 6.71 -13.68 8.42
N PHE A 221 7.07 -12.50 8.97
CA PHE A 221 6.93 -11.19 8.34
C PHE A 221 8.21 -10.33 8.45
N PRO A 222 9.41 -10.84 8.08
CA PRO A 222 10.59 -9.99 7.99
C PRO A 222 10.42 -8.98 6.85
N LEU A 223 10.77 -7.72 7.07
CA LEU A 223 10.60 -6.65 6.10
C LEU A 223 11.96 -6.18 5.58
N PRO A 224 12.26 -6.33 4.28
CA PRO A 224 13.48 -5.80 3.72
C PRO A 224 13.44 -4.27 3.73
N GLY A 225 14.56 -3.65 4.05
CA GLY A 225 14.66 -2.20 4.10
C GLY A 225 16.05 -1.69 3.74
N THR A 226 16.14 -0.37 3.65
CA THR A 226 17.38 0.36 3.41
C THR A 226 17.58 1.36 4.53
N LEU A 227 18.75 1.29 5.17
CA LEU A 227 19.23 2.30 6.11
C LEU A 227 20.25 3.19 5.40
N SER A 228 19.86 4.43 5.12
CA SER A 228 20.76 5.46 4.58
C SER A 228 21.45 6.16 5.76
N VAL A 229 22.77 5.97 5.91
CA VAL A 229 23.57 6.50 7.03
C VAL A 229 24.54 7.57 6.52
N PRO A 230 24.52 8.80 7.06
CA PRO A 230 25.50 9.82 6.71
C PRO A 230 26.94 9.34 6.94
N LYS A 231 27.87 9.73 6.06
CA LYS A 231 29.31 9.53 6.27
C LYS A 231 29.80 10.55 7.28
N GLY A 232 30.66 10.13 8.20
CA GLY A 232 31.30 11.03 9.17
C GLY A 232 31.27 10.47 10.59
N LYS A 233 31.47 11.36 11.56
CA LYS A 233 31.42 11.02 12.98
C LYS A 233 29.98 11.07 13.46
N GLY A 234 29.37 9.90 13.61
CA GLY A 234 28.10 9.75 14.33
C GLY A 234 28.30 9.83 15.86
N PRO A 235 27.30 9.41 16.65
CA PRO A 235 26.01 8.90 16.20
C PRO A 235 25.13 10.00 15.55
N PHE A 236 24.22 9.61 14.66
CA PHE A 236 23.34 10.54 13.93
C PHE A 236 21.88 10.43 14.41
N PRO A 237 21.10 11.54 14.42
CA PRO A 237 19.65 11.44 14.53
C PRO A 237 19.11 10.62 13.37
N ALA A 238 17.99 9.92 13.59
CA ALA A 238 17.39 9.05 12.58
C ALA A 238 15.89 9.29 12.39
N VAL A 239 15.42 9.17 11.17
CA VAL A 239 13.98 9.21 10.81
C VAL A 239 13.57 7.88 10.19
N ILE A 240 12.51 7.28 10.73
CA ILE A 240 11.84 6.11 10.15
C ILE A 240 10.70 6.62 9.28
N LEU A 241 10.65 6.20 8.02
CA LEU A 241 9.56 6.56 7.10
C LEU A 241 8.49 5.47 7.10
N VAL A 242 7.24 5.83 7.41
CA VAL A 242 6.09 4.93 7.52
C VAL A 242 5.03 5.32 6.49
N GLN A 243 4.75 4.40 5.57
CA GLN A 243 3.90 4.64 4.40
C GLN A 243 2.43 4.86 4.75
N GLY A 244 1.68 5.38 3.78
CA GLY A 244 0.23 5.48 3.78
C GLY A 244 -0.51 4.16 3.56
N SER A 245 -1.77 4.27 3.16
CA SER A 245 -2.69 3.15 2.96
C SER A 245 -2.27 2.22 1.81
N GLY A 246 -2.56 0.93 1.94
CA GLY A 246 -2.34 -0.05 0.87
C GLY A 246 -0.93 -0.63 0.80
N ALA A 247 -0.69 -1.46 -0.20
CA ALA A 247 0.61 -2.09 -0.43
C ALA A 247 1.60 -1.08 -1.02
N SER A 248 2.73 -0.89 -0.36
CA SER A 248 3.73 0.10 -0.74
C SER A 248 5.16 -0.41 -0.52
N ASP A 249 6.04 -0.15 -1.49
CA ASP A 249 7.47 -0.46 -1.36
C ASP A 249 8.15 0.54 -0.41
N ARG A 250 9.46 0.35 -0.16
CA ARG A 250 10.24 1.23 0.71
C ARG A 250 10.38 2.67 0.20
N ASP A 251 10.13 2.91 -1.09
CA ASP A 251 10.20 4.24 -1.72
C ASP A 251 8.86 4.97 -1.68
N GLU A 252 7.82 4.30 -1.19
CA GLU A 252 6.43 4.70 -1.32
C GLU A 252 6.07 5.05 -2.77
N THR A 253 6.48 4.18 -3.70
CA THR A 253 6.29 4.41 -5.12
C THR A 253 4.80 4.55 -5.44
N ALA A 254 4.43 5.74 -5.93
CA ALA A 254 3.07 6.06 -6.35
C ALA A 254 3.11 6.56 -7.80
N PHE A 255 2.80 5.66 -8.74
CA PHE A 255 2.95 5.92 -10.18
C PHE A 255 4.37 6.42 -10.52
N ALA A 256 4.50 7.66 -11.00
CA ALA A 256 5.80 8.23 -11.36
C ALA A 256 6.60 8.77 -10.17
N LEU A 257 6.04 8.75 -8.96
CA LEU A 257 6.62 9.40 -7.78
C LEU A 257 7.33 8.39 -6.86
N LYS A 258 8.37 8.86 -6.16
CA LYS A 258 9.14 8.10 -5.15
C LYS A 258 9.46 8.96 -3.91
N PRO A 259 8.43 9.44 -3.19
CA PRO A 259 8.57 10.43 -2.13
C PRO A 259 9.50 9.98 -0.99
N PHE A 260 9.47 8.71 -0.58
CA PHE A 260 10.34 8.25 0.51
C PHE A 260 11.81 8.13 0.09
N ARG A 261 12.09 7.82 -1.18
CA ARG A 261 13.46 7.92 -1.70
C ARG A 261 13.98 9.35 -1.64
N ASP A 262 13.16 10.30 -2.06
CA ASP A 262 13.53 11.71 -2.06
C ASP A 262 13.79 12.23 -0.63
N LEU A 263 12.94 11.87 0.34
CA LEU A 263 13.16 12.14 1.76
C LEU A 263 14.45 11.49 2.28
N ALA A 264 14.67 10.21 2.00
CA ALA A 264 15.85 9.50 2.49
C ALA A 264 17.16 10.09 1.95
N GLU A 265 17.25 10.29 0.64
CA GLU A 265 18.45 10.85 0.03
C GLU A 265 18.69 12.30 0.47
N GLY A 266 17.62 13.11 0.57
CA GLY A 266 17.72 14.50 1.00
C GLY A 266 18.13 14.67 2.48
N LEU A 267 17.52 13.91 3.38
CA LEU A 267 17.82 13.98 4.82
C LEU A 267 19.17 13.34 5.15
N ALA A 268 19.53 12.22 4.51
CA ALA A 268 20.85 11.61 4.64
C ALA A 268 21.96 12.55 4.17
N SER A 269 21.72 13.29 3.08
CA SER A 269 22.64 14.33 2.59
C SER A 269 22.78 15.52 3.56
N LYS A 270 21.88 15.66 4.53
CA LYS A 270 21.89 16.70 5.57
C LYS A 270 22.28 16.15 6.95
N GLY A 271 22.84 14.94 7.03
CA GLY A 271 23.38 14.40 8.28
C GLY A 271 22.34 13.72 9.18
N ILE A 272 21.21 13.27 8.62
CA ILE A 272 20.17 12.54 9.34
C ILE A 272 20.06 11.14 8.73
N ALA A 273 20.21 10.09 9.53
CA ALA A 273 20.01 8.73 9.05
C ALA A 273 18.53 8.49 8.72
N VAL A 274 18.24 7.69 7.69
CA VAL A 274 16.86 7.38 7.31
C VAL A 274 16.68 5.90 7.11
N LEU A 275 15.68 5.34 7.80
CA LEU A 275 15.26 3.96 7.62
C LEU A 275 13.97 3.91 6.81
N ARG A 276 14.03 3.18 5.70
CA ARG A 276 12.89 2.82 4.86
C ARG A 276 12.77 1.31 4.80
N TYR A 277 11.56 0.79 4.71
CA TYR A 277 11.32 -0.66 4.62
C TYR A 277 10.12 -0.94 3.74
N ASN A 278 10.08 -2.08 3.06
CA ASN A 278 8.88 -2.50 2.34
C ASN A 278 7.76 -2.73 3.35
N LYS A 279 6.58 -2.14 3.11
CA LYS A 279 5.43 -2.35 3.98
C LYS A 279 5.02 -3.82 3.94
N ARG A 280 4.51 -4.38 5.04
CA ARG A 280 4.13 -5.79 5.08
C ARG A 280 3.09 -6.20 4.04
N THR A 281 2.19 -5.30 3.66
CA THR A 281 1.16 -5.56 2.64
C THR A 281 1.74 -5.56 1.23
N TYR A 282 2.93 -5.00 1.05
CA TYR A 282 3.72 -5.17 -0.17
C TYR A 282 4.58 -6.41 -0.10
N GLU A 283 5.33 -6.61 0.99
CA GLU A 283 6.29 -7.71 1.08
C GLU A 283 5.61 -9.08 1.21
N HIS A 284 4.57 -9.15 2.02
CA HIS A 284 3.84 -10.36 2.42
C HIS A 284 2.34 -10.17 2.15
N GLY A 285 1.98 -9.79 0.93
CA GLY A 285 0.62 -9.41 0.52
C GLY A 285 -0.43 -10.46 0.87
N LEU A 286 -0.32 -11.68 0.32
CA LEU A 286 -1.29 -12.75 0.56
C LEU A 286 -1.33 -13.15 2.04
N LYS A 287 -0.16 -13.34 2.66
CA LYS A 287 -0.07 -13.73 4.08
C LYS A 287 -0.67 -12.69 5.02
N THR A 288 -0.63 -11.42 4.64
CA THR A 288 -1.22 -10.32 5.41
C THR A 288 -2.72 -10.23 5.17
N GLN A 289 -3.14 -10.15 3.91
CA GLN A 289 -4.53 -9.88 3.53
C GLN A 289 -5.49 -11.03 3.85
N LEU A 290 -5.02 -12.28 3.74
CA LEU A 290 -5.80 -13.47 4.05
C LEU A 290 -5.73 -13.88 5.52
N SER A 291 -4.99 -13.12 6.35
CA SER A 291 -4.94 -13.38 7.79
C SER A 291 -6.27 -12.98 8.45
N PRO A 292 -6.88 -13.87 9.26
CA PRO A 292 -8.09 -13.52 10.01
C PRO A 292 -7.83 -12.50 11.14
N PHE A 293 -6.55 -12.21 11.44
CA PHE A 293 -6.14 -11.26 12.49
C PHE A 293 -5.57 -9.96 11.92
N TYR A 294 -5.84 -9.65 10.66
CA TYR A 294 -5.34 -8.45 10.00
C TYR A 294 -6.00 -7.17 10.54
N THR A 295 -5.21 -6.35 11.23
CA THR A 295 -5.62 -5.04 11.78
C THR A 295 -4.70 -3.93 11.26
N VAL A 296 -5.11 -2.66 11.42
CA VAL A 296 -4.27 -1.50 11.09
C VAL A 296 -2.98 -1.46 11.91
N ASP A 297 -3.02 -1.92 13.17
CA ASP A 297 -1.81 -2.02 13.99
C ASP A 297 -0.81 -3.02 13.42
N LYS A 298 -1.30 -4.19 12.97
CA LYS A 298 -0.44 -5.15 12.28
C LYS A 298 0.11 -4.52 11.02
N GLU A 299 -0.73 -3.84 10.24
CA GLU A 299 -0.32 -3.20 8.98
C GLU A 299 0.78 -2.14 9.15
N THR A 300 0.69 -1.34 10.21
CA THR A 300 1.41 -0.07 10.30
C THR A 300 2.15 0.10 11.62
N THR A 301 1.45 0.05 12.75
CA THR A 301 2.01 0.41 14.07
C THR A 301 3.10 -0.56 14.54
N ASP A 302 2.84 -1.86 14.45
CA ASP A 302 3.76 -2.90 14.94
C ASP A 302 5.09 -2.87 14.17
N ASP A 303 5.03 -2.65 12.86
CA ASP A 303 6.23 -2.60 12.00
C ASP A 303 7.06 -1.34 12.26
N ALA A 304 6.42 -0.20 12.48
CA ALA A 304 7.11 1.02 12.88
C ALA A 304 7.85 0.84 14.22
N LEU A 305 7.23 0.16 15.19
CA LEU A 305 7.88 -0.15 16.48
C LEU A 305 9.03 -1.15 16.34
N LEU A 306 8.93 -2.13 15.43
CA LEU A 306 10.04 -3.02 15.09
C LEU A 306 11.20 -2.24 14.43
N ALA A 307 10.90 -1.28 13.56
CA ALA A 307 11.89 -0.39 12.95
C ALA A 307 12.60 0.49 14.01
N THR A 308 11.84 1.03 14.98
CA THR A 308 12.41 1.77 16.12
C THR A 308 13.35 0.90 16.94
N ARG A 309 12.95 -0.33 17.27
CA ARG A 309 13.81 -1.29 18.00
C ARG A 309 15.04 -1.69 17.20
N PHE A 310 14.94 -1.81 15.87
CA PHE A 310 16.07 -2.06 15.00
C PHE A 310 17.11 -0.93 15.13
N LEU A 311 16.68 0.33 14.97
CA LEU A 311 17.58 1.49 15.07
C LEU A 311 18.20 1.68 16.46
N GLN A 312 17.51 1.30 17.53
CA GLN A 312 18.07 1.29 18.90
C GLN A 312 19.31 0.38 19.04
N ASN A 313 19.52 -0.56 18.11
CA ASN A 313 20.67 -1.45 18.09
C ASN A 313 21.75 -1.04 17.07
N GLU A 314 21.52 0.02 16.30
CA GLU A 314 22.47 0.50 15.31
C GLU A 314 23.48 1.49 15.91
N SER A 315 24.76 1.10 15.92
CA SER A 315 25.83 1.86 16.59
C SER A 315 26.06 3.29 16.06
N MET A 316 25.70 3.55 14.80
CA MET A 316 25.82 4.88 14.19
C MET A 316 24.60 5.77 14.42
N ILE A 317 23.59 5.29 15.14
CA ILE A 317 22.34 6.00 15.40
C ILE A 317 22.32 6.49 16.83
N ASP A 318 21.91 7.75 17.00
CA ASP A 318 21.70 8.31 18.32
C ASP A 318 20.34 7.83 18.84
N LYS A 319 20.41 6.97 19.85
CA LYS A 319 19.26 6.31 20.47
C LYS A 319 18.29 7.27 21.14
N SER A 320 18.73 8.48 21.47
CA SER A 320 17.88 9.52 22.04
C SER A 320 17.16 10.35 20.97
N GLN A 321 17.50 10.12 19.70
CA GLN A 321 17.14 10.98 18.57
C GLN A 321 16.57 10.14 17.41
N ILE A 322 15.63 9.25 17.74
CA ILE A 322 14.88 8.46 16.76
C ILE A 322 13.50 9.09 16.56
N TYR A 323 13.19 9.42 15.32
CA TYR A 323 11.96 10.07 14.91
C TYR A 323 11.16 9.17 13.97
N ILE A 324 9.85 9.34 13.96
CA ILE A 324 8.96 8.70 12.98
C ILE A 324 8.37 9.78 12.07
N LEU A 325 8.39 9.56 10.76
CA LEU A 325 7.60 10.31 9.79
C LEU A 325 6.55 9.37 9.21
N GLY A 326 5.28 9.63 9.52
CA GLY A 326 4.15 8.92 8.94
C GLY A 326 3.53 9.73 7.80
N HIS A 327 3.37 9.11 6.63
CA HIS A 327 2.65 9.69 5.50
C HIS A 327 1.20 9.19 5.42
N SER A 328 0.22 10.05 5.18
CA SER A 328 -1.19 9.66 4.98
C SER A 328 -1.72 8.80 6.14
N GLN A 329 -2.17 7.56 5.93
CA GLN A 329 -2.52 6.62 7.01
C GLN A 329 -1.36 6.40 8.01
N GLY A 330 -0.11 6.35 7.56
CA GLY A 330 1.05 6.32 8.45
C GLY A 330 1.09 7.53 9.38
N GLY A 331 0.71 8.71 8.88
CA GLY A 331 0.58 9.95 9.64
C GLY A 331 -0.60 9.92 10.63
N MET A 332 -1.74 9.36 10.21
CA MET A 332 -2.89 9.10 11.09
C MET A 332 -2.53 8.19 12.28
N MET A 333 -1.66 7.21 12.03
CA MET A 333 -1.26 6.19 13.01
C MET A 333 -0.07 6.61 13.89
N VAL A 334 0.58 7.75 13.65
CA VAL A 334 1.64 8.30 14.50
C VAL A 334 1.28 8.30 16.00
N PRO A 335 0.11 8.81 16.44
CA PRO A 335 -0.26 8.76 17.84
C PRO A 335 -0.32 7.34 18.41
N GLU A 336 -0.83 6.37 17.67
CA GLU A 336 -0.86 4.96 18.11
C GLU A 336 0.56 4.38 18.26
N MET A 337 1.48 4.75 17.37
CA MET A 337 2.89 4.36 17.48
C MET A 337 3.54 4.94 18.73
N ILE A 338 3.28 6.22 19.03
CA ILE A 338 3.79 6.89 20.23
C ILE A 338 3.23 6.23 21.50
N GLU A 339 1.92 5.94 21.53
CA GLU A 339 1.27 5.34 22.69
C GLU A 339 1.76 3.91 22.96
N LYS A 340 2.02 3.14 21.91
CA LYS A 340 2.50 1.74 22.02
C LYS A 340 4.01 1.61 22.18
N ASP A 341 4.78 2.70 22.06
CA ASP A 341 6.21 2.72 22.36
C ASP A 341 6.47 2.77 23.88
N GLN A 342 6.31 1.62 24.52
CA GLN A 342 6.43 1.43 25.97
C GLN A 342 7.76 1.92 26.57
N ASN A 343 8.82 1.97 25.76
CA ASN A 343 10.17 2.35 26.19
C ASN A 343 10.49 3.83 25.87
N GLN A 344 9.56 4.59 25.30
CA GLN A 344 9.73 6.00 24.94
C GLN A 344 11.00 6.26 24.10
N ASN A 345 11.26 5.37 23.14
CA ASN A 345 12.36 5.48 22.18
C ASN A 345 12.10 6.52 21.08
N ILE A 346 10.84 6.92 20.86
CA ILE A 346 10.46 7.91 19.85
C ILE A 346 10.65 9.32 20.44
N ALA A 347 11.70 10.01 19.99
CA ALA A 347 12.09 11.35 20.42
C ALA A 347 11.15 12.46 19.88
N GLY A 348 10.47 12.18 18.78
CA GLY A 348 9.53 13.09 18.11
C GLY A 348 8.88 12.41 16.91
N ALA A 349 7.80 12.98 16.40
CA ALA A 349 7.17 12.46 15.19
C ALA A 349 6.72 13.55 14.22
N ILE A 350 6.63 13.19 12.95
CA ILE A 350 6.25 14.03 11.83
C ILE A 350 4.99 13.44 11.20
N VAL A 351 3.91 14.20 11.18
CA VAL A 351 2.66 13.85 10.49
C VAL A 351 2.69 14.54 9.14
N MET A 352 2.91 13.77 8.07
CA MET A 352 3.01 14.26 6.69
C MET A 352 1.75 13.91 5.91
N GLY A 353 0.91 14.90 5.62
CA GLY A 353 -0.36 14.65 4.92
C GLY A 353 -1.28 13.67 5.66
N GLY A 354 -1.17 13.60 7.00
CA GLY A 354 -1.92 12.66 7.83
C GLY A 354 -3.22 13.28 8.36
N PRO A 355 -4.37 12.59 8.21
CA PRO A 355 -5.65 13.13 8.66
C PRO A 355 -5.75 13.24 10.18
N ALA A 356 -6.47 14.27 10.65
CA ALA A 356 -6.76 14.52 12.06
C ALA A 356 -7.91 13.64 12.60
N ARG A 357 -8.87 13.32 11.72
CA ARG A 357 -10.14 12.65 12.04
C ARG A 357 -10.20 11.22 11.49
N THR A 358 -11.40 10.64 11.52
CA THR A 358 -11.62 9.24 11.12
C THR A 358 -11.34 9.03 9.64
N ILE A 359 -10.88 7.83 9.28
CA ILE A 359 -10.56 7.49 7.88
C ILE A 359 -11.82 7.56 7.00
N GLN A 360 -12.99 7.28 7.55
CA GLN A 360 -14.27 7.33 6.83
C GLN A 360 -14.56 8.72 6.30
N ASP A 361 -14.46 9.74 7.17
CA ASP A 361 -14.79 11.10 6.78
C ASP A 361 -13.81 11.63 5.71
N VAL A 362 -12.53 11.27 5.85
CA VAL A 362 -11.47 11.64 4.91
C VAL A 362 -11.71 11.01 3.54
N VAL A 363 -12.09 9.73 3.51
CA VAL A 363 -12.38 9.00 2.28
C VAL A 363 -13.66 9.50 1.61
N LEU A 364 -14.68 9.85 2.39
CA LEU A 364 -15.90 10.43 1.83
C LEU A 364 -15.62 11.78 1.16
N ASP A 365 -14.77 12.62 1.75
CA ASP A 365 -14.33 13.87 1.12
C ASP A 365 -13.57 13.63 -0.19
N GLN A 366 -12.74 12.58 -0.24
CA GLN A 366 -12.06 12.16 -1.47
C GLN A 366 -13.05 11.78 -2.57
N PHE A 367 -14.06 10.97 -2.24
CA PHE A 367 -15.07 10.55 -3.20
C PHE A 367 -15.93 11.72 -3.68
N ASP A 368 -16.32 12.62 -2.77
CA ASP A 368 -17.07 13.83 -3.12
C ASP A 368 -16.26 14.72 -4.08
N TYR A 369 -14.96 14.91 -3.83
CA TYR A 369 -14.08 15.64 -4.73
C TYR A 369 -13.96 14.96 -6.09
N LEU A 370 -13.61 13.67 -6.13
CA LEU A 370 -13.43 12.93 -7.38
C LEU A 370 -14.69 12.88 -8.23
N TYR A 371 -15.85 12.73 -7.59
CA TYR A 371 -17.15 12.81 -8.27
C TYR A 371 -17.39 14.22 -8.85
N SER A 372 -17.06 15.28 -8.11
CA SER A 372 -17.23 16.67 -8.56
C SER A 372 -16.38 17.06 -9.79
N ILE A 373 -15.29 16.32 -10.04
CA ILE A 373 -14.39 16.55 -11.20
C ILE A 373 -14.52 15.45 -12.26
N ASP A 374 -15.65 14.73 -12.30
CA ASP A 374 -15.96 13.67 -13.27
C ASP A 374 -14.91 12.54 -13.32
N ARG A 375 -14.24 12.26 -12.20
CA ARG A 375 -13.23 11.19 -12.09
C ARG A 375 -13.74 9.91 -11.42
N MET A 376 -15.00 9.90 -10.99
CA MET A 376 -15.69 8.73 -10.43
C MET A 376 -17.08 8.60 -11.05
N LYS A 377 -17.49 7.37 -11.43
CA LYS A 377 -18.83 7.17 -12.01
C LYS A 377 -19.92 7.27 -10.93
N PRO A 378 -21.14 7.69 -11.29
CA PRO A 378 -22.24 7.80 -10.32
C PRO A 378 -22.54 6.52 -9.54
N GLU A 379 -22.45 5.35 -10.18
CA GLU A 379 -22.72 4.06 -9.56
C GLU A 379 -21.63 3.67 -8.55
N GLU A 380 -20.37 3.91 -8.90
CA GLU A 380 -19.20 3.68 -8.04
C GLU A 380 -19.27 4.61 -6.81
N TYR A 381 -19.53 5.90 -7.05
CA TYR A 381 -19.68 6.90 -5.99
C TYR A 381 -20.77 6.50 -4.99
N LYS A 382 -21.97 6.16 -5.48
CA LYS A 382 -23.08 5.72 -4.62
C LYS A 382 -22.74 4.46 -3.82
N PHE A 383 -22.09 3.49 -4.47
CA PHE A 383 -21.69 2.25 -3.81
C PHE A 383 -20.70 2.53 -2.69
N TYR A 384 -19.56 3.15 -2.98
CA TYR A 384 -18.52 3.36 -1.97
C TYR A 384 -18.96 4.29 -0.85
N LYS A 385 -19.71 5.34 -1.17
CA LYS A 385 -20.30 6.20 -0.15
C LYS A 385 -21.15 5.42 0.85
N ALA A 386 -22.08 4.60 0.36
CA ALA A 386 -22.90 3.74 1.22
C ALA A 386 -22.06 2.76 2.04
N GLN A 387 -21.00 2.18 1.46
CA GLN A 387 -20.12 1.26 2.15
C GLN A 387 -19.31 1.91 3.29
N PHE A 388 -18.78 3.12 3.08
CA PHE A 388 -18.05 3.85 4.11
C PHE A 388 -18.96 4.45 5.17
N GLU A 389 -20.20 4.80 4.82
CA GLU A 389 -21.21 5.22 5.80
C GLU A 389 -21.57 4.09 6.79
N LEU A 390 -21.51 2.81 6.39
CA LEU A 390 -21.72 1.68 7.31
C LEU A 390 -20.70 1.63 8.47
N LEU A 391 -19.49 2.16 8.26
CA LEU A 391 -18.46 2.21 9.29
C LEU A 391 -18.75 3.21 10.41
N ASN A 392 -19.69 4.14 10.16
CA ASN A 392 -20.17 5.11 11.16
C ASN A 392 -21.21 4.52 12.12
N ASP A 393 -21.70 3.30 11.87
CA ASP A 393 -22.58 2.60 12.81
C ASP A 393 -21.82 2.33 14.12
N PRO A 394 -22.30 2.81 15.29
CA PRO A 394 -21.68 2.49 16.57
C PRO A 394 -21.64 0.98 16.84
N ASN A 395 -22.58 0.20 16.27
CA ASN A 395 -22.68 -1.24 16.42
C ASN A 395 -21.83 -2.04 15.42
N PHE A 396 -21.15 -1.39 14.47
CA PHE A 396 -20.22 -2.08 13.58
C PHE A 396 -19.17 -2.82 14.42
N SER A 397 -19.01 -4.12 14.15
CA SER A 397 -18.04 -4.98 14.83
C SER A 397 -17.47 -5.97 13.83
N SER A 398 -16.19 -6.28 14.00
CA SER A 398 -15.51 -7.34 13.25
C SER A 398 -16.20 -8.72 13.35
N GLN A 399 -16.91 -8.99 14.45
CA GLN A 399 -17.60 -10.26 14.70
C GLN A 399 -19.01 -10.32 14.11
N ASN A 400 -19.60 -9.16 13.82
CA ASN A 400 -20.96 -9.06 13.29
C ASN A 400 -21.07 -7.83 12.37
N PRO A 401 -20.38 -7.85 11.22
CA PRO A 401 -20.48 -6.76 10.26
C PRO A 401 -21.89 -6.70 9.66
N PRO A 402 -22.34 -5.52 9.17
CA PRO A 402 -23.55 -5.43 8.37
C PRO A 402 -23.54 -6.43 7.20
N LYS A 403 -24.70 -7.04 6.90
CA LYS A 403 -24.81 -8.05 5.81
C LYS A 403 -24.37 -7.52 4.45
N ASP A 404 -24.53 -6.22 4.23
CA ASP A 404 -24.19 -5.55 2.98
C ASP A 404 -22.82 -4.85 3.04
N PHE A 405 -21.92 -5.30 3.93
CA PHE A 405 -20.56 -4.77 4.03
C PHE A 405 -19.58 -5.51 3.10
N TYR A 406 -18.95 -4.77 2.20
CA TYR A 406 -18.15 -5.29 1.09
C TYR A 406 -16.79 -4.60 0.93
N LEU A 407 -16.29 -3.87 1.94
CA LEU A 407 -14.94 -3.27 1.91
C LEU A 407 -13.82 -4.25 2.27
N GLY A 408 -14.07 -5.55 2.21
CA GLY A 408 -13.11 -6.58 2.60
C GLY A 408 -13.15 -6.86 4.11
N SER A 409 -11.99 -7.10 4.73
CA SER A 409 -11.90 -7.61 6.11
C SER A 409 -12.57 -6.68 7.14
N PRO A 410 -13.65 -7.12 7.81
CA PRO A 410 -14.27 -6.35 8.89
C PRO A 410 -13.33 -6.13 10.09
N VAL A 411 -12.39 -7.05 10.33
CA VAL A 411 -11.38 -6.95 11.39
C VAL A 411 -10.49 -5.73 11.19
N PHE A 412 -10.05 -5.49 9.96
CA PHE A 412 -9.24 -4.32 9.63
C PHE A 412 -10.05 -3.03 9.85
N TRP A 413 -11.26 -2.96 9.30
CA TRP A 413 -12.08 -1.76 9.40
C TRP A 413 -12.51 -1.43 10.83
N ASP A 414 -12.88 -2.43 11.63
CA ASP A 414 -13.20 -2.22 13.04
C ASP A 414 -12.00 -1.68 13.84
N SER A 415 -10.77 -2.06 13.44
CA SER A 415 -9.54 -1.60 14.09
C SER A 415 -9.15 -0.15 13.77
N ILE A 416 -9.52 0.39 12.61
CA ILE A 416 -9.13 1.75 12.18
C ILE A 416 -10.25 2.78 12.31
N ARG A 417 -11.53 2.37 12.19
CA ARG A 417 -12.68 3.29 12.06
C ARG A 417 -12.89 4.26 13.22
N LYS A 418 -12.34 3.95 14.40
CA LYS A 418 -12.47 4.76 15.63
C LYS A 418 -11.28 5.67 15.87
N ILE A 419 -10.21 5.53 15.11
CA ILE A 419 -8.99 6.30 15.30
C ILE A 419 -9.23 7.74 14.88
N LYS A 420 -8.96 8.67 15.80
CA LYS A 420 -9.00 10.11 15.60
C LYS A 420 -7.66 10.68 16.03
N ALA A 421 -6.73 10.79 15.08
CA ALA A 421 -5.33 11.05 15.35
C ALA A 421 -5.09 12.31 16.21
N ALA A 422 -5.82 13.39 15.93
CA ALA A 422 -5.69 14.64 16.67
C ALA A 422 -6.22 14.56 18.11
N GLU A 423 -7.28 13.80 18.34
CA GLU A 423 -7.85 13.58 19.67
C GLU A 423 -6.89 12.75 20.54
N ILE A 424 -6.35 11.65 20.00
CA ILE A 424 -5.39 10.79 20.71
C ILE A 424 -4.11 11.57 21.03
N SER A 425 -3.65 12.42 20.10
CA SER A 425 -2.43 13.21 20.26
C SER A 425 -2.54 14.29 21.36
N LYS A 426 -3.73 14.63 21.85
CA LYS A 426 -3.94 15.74 22.80
C LYS A 426 -3.14 15.59 24.10
N GLU A 427 -3.13 14.38 24.66
CA GLU A 427 -2.50 14.09 25.96
C GLU A 427 -1.04 13.60 25.83
N GLN A 428 -0.57 13.42 24.59
CA GLN A 428 0.78 12.96 24.32
C GLN A 428 1.81 14.08 24.56
N LYS A 429 3.03 13.68 24.95
CA LYS A 429 4.14 14.60 25.23
C LYS A 429 5.24 14.60 24.18
N THR A 430 5.22 13.63 23.27
CA THR A 430 6.21 13.51 22.18
C THR A 430 6.07 14.69 21.22
N PRO A 431 7.13 15.49 20.96
CA PRO A 431 7.07 16.61 20.02
C PRO A 431 6.54 16.21 18.65
N LEU A 432 5.71 17.07 18.06
CA LEU A 432 5.12 16.83 16.74
C LEU A 432 5.49 17.92 15.74
N LEU A 433 5.80 17.53 14.52
CA LEU A 433 5.79 18.39 13.34
C LEU A 433 4.65 17.95 12.43
N ILE A 434 3.66 18.82 12.21
CA ILE A 434 2.54 18.55 11.31
C ILE A 434 2.81 19.32 10.01
N ILE A 435 3.02 18.58 8.92
CA ILE A 435 3.27 19.14 7.60
C ILE A 435 2.17 18.76 6.61
N GLN A 436 1.78 19.72 5.77
CA GLN A 436 0.65 19.52 4.84
C GLN A 436 0.84 20.31 3.54
N GLY A 437 0.64 19.63 2.41
CA GLY A 437 0.45 20.30 1.12
C GLY A 437 -0.95 20.89 1.03
N GLU A 438 -1.08 22.17 0.69
CA GLU A 438 -2.39 22.84 0.67
C GLU A 438 -3.24 22.49 -0.55
N ARG A 439 -2.64 21.90 -1.59
CA ARG A 439 -3.35 21.36 -2.75
C ARG A 439 -3.75 19.91 -2.57
N ASP A 440 -3.48 19.30 -1.43
CA ASP A 440 -3.83 17.90 -1.18
C ASP A 440 -5.35 17.70 -1.20
N TYR A 441 -5.85 17.00 -2.23
CA TYR A 441 -7.28 16.66 -2.31
C TYR A 441 -7.65 15.46 -1.44
N GLN A 442 -6.67 14.64 -1.06
CA GLN A 442 -6.88 13.42 -0.28
C GLN A 442 -7.02 13.72 1.21
N VAL A 443 -6.24 14.68 1.70
CA VAL A 443 -6.23 15.14 3.08
C VAL A 443 -6.25 16.65 3.06
N GLN A 444 -7.45 17.22 2.96
CA GLN A 444 -7.62 18.65 2.68
C GLN A 444 -7.16 19.54 3.83
N SER A 445 -6.14 20.36 3.59
CA SER A 445 -5.53 21.23 4.62
C SER A 445 -6.56 22.15 5.30
N LYS A 446 -7.54 22.65 4.53
CA LYS A 446 -8.61 23.54 5.00
C LYS A 446 -9.52 22.91 6.07
N ILE A 447 -9.56 21.57 6.13
CA ILE A 447 -10.35 20.82 7.10
C ILE A 447 -9.45 20.29 8.21
N GLU A 448 -8.36 19.62 7.83
CA GLU A 448 -7.56 18.82 8.76
C GLU A 448 -6.67 19.69 9.66
N ILE A 449 -6.11 20.79 9.15
CA ILE A 449 -5.19 21.63 9.93
C ILE A 449 -5.91 22.42 11.04
N PRO A 450 -7.09 23.03 10.80
CA PRO A 450 -7.88 23.60 11.89
C PRO A 450 -8.21 22.58 13.00
N LEU A 451 -8.53 21.34 12.64
CA LEU A 451 -8.81 20.27 13.61
C LEU A 451 -7.58 19.92 14.45
N TRP A 452 -6.41 19.73 13.81
CA TRP A 452 -5.14 19.53 14.51
C TRP A 452 -4.85 20.68 15.49
N LYS A 453 -4.96 21.93 15.02
CA LYS A 453 -4.70 23.11 15.85
C LYS A 453 -5.64 23.22 17.03
N GLU A 454 -6.93 22.93 16.84
CA GLU A 454 -7.92 23.00 17.92
C GLU A 454 -7.67 21.92 18.97
N GLN A 455 -7.42 20.67 18.56
CA GLN A 455 -7.18 19.57 19.49
C GLN A 455 -5.86 19.73 20.25
N LEU A 456 -4.83 20.27 19.60
CA LEU A 456 -3.48 20.40 20.17
C LEU A 456 -3.18 21.80 20.74
N LYS A 457 -4.17 22.68 20.87
CA LYS A 457 -3.96 24.06 21.39
C LYS A 457 -3.35 24.14 22.78
N GLY A 458 -3.47 23.07 23.57
CA GLY A 458 -2.87 22.95 24.91
C GLY A 458 -1.40 22.52 24.91
N ARG A 459 -0.83 22.22 23.73
CA ARG A 459 0.55 21.75 23.58
C ARG A 459 1.44 22.85 23.02
N ASP A 460 2.59 23.05 23.64
CA ASP A 460 3.62 24.02 23.24
C ASP A 460 4.77 23.40 22.41
N ASN A 461 4.70 22.09 22.15
CA ASN A 461 5.70 21.31 21.45
C ASN A 461 5.22 20.76 20.09
N VAL A 462 4.35 21.52 19.42
CA VAL A 462 3.77 21.17 18.12
C VAL A 462 4.08 22.27 17.11
N ASP A 463 4.79 21.90 16.05
CA ASP A 463 5.15 22.78 14.94
C ASP A 463 4.26 22.48 13.72
N TYR A 464 3.88 23.52 12.98
CA TYR A 464 3.08 23.39 11.75
C TYR A 464 3.84 23.97 10.55
N ARG A 465 3.83 23.26 9.41
CA ARG A 465 4.31 23.77 8.12
C ARG A 465 3.30 23.46 7.02
N LEU A 466 2.88 24.51 6.31
CA LEU A 466 1.93 24.40 5.20
C LEU A 466 2.64 24.80 3.91
N TYR A 467 2.42 24.01 2.87
CA TYR A 467 3.09 24.19 1.58
C TYR A 467 2.06 24.48 0.48
N PRO A 468 1.92 25.75 0.05
CA PRO A 468 0.83 26.17 -0.84
C PRO A 468 0.76 25.46 -2.19
N LYS A 469 1.89 24.99 -2.71
CA LYS A 469 2.00 24.37 -4.04
C LYS A 469 1.94 22.84 -4.03
N LEU A 470 1.93 22.23 -2.85
CA LEU A 470 2.16 20.80 -2.74
C LEU A 470 0.87 19.98 -2.71
N ASN A 471 0.88 18.88 -3.45
CA ASN A 471 -0.17 17.86 -3.43
C ASN A 471 0.08 16.82 -2.32
N HIS A 472 -0.72 15.73 -2.31
CA HIS A 472 -0.64 14.66 -1.30
C HIS A 472 0.77 14.06 -1.13
N PHE A 473 1.48 13.83 -2.23
CA PHE A 473 2.84 13.28 -2.23
C PHE A 473 3.94 14.35 -2.17
N PHE A 474 3.57 15.59 -1.81
CA PHE A 474 4.48 16.71 -1.62
C PHE A 474 5.26 17.11 -2.88
N THR A 475 4.65 16.97 -4.05
CA THR A 475 5.19 17.49 -5.32
C THR A 475 4.46 18.77 -5.73
N GLU A 476 5.17 19.69 -6.40
CA GLU A 476 4.60 20.97 -6.81
C GLU A 476 3.61 20.82 -7.96
N GLY A 477 2.55 21.63 -7.92
CA GLY A 477 1.65 21.83 -9.04
C GLY A 477 0.85 23.12 -8.88
N ASP A 478 -0.13 23.30 -9.76
CA ASP A 478 -0.90 24.55 -9.87
C ASP A 478 -2.40 24.34 -9.61
N GLY A 479 -3.10 25.41 -9.20
CA GLY A 479 -4.53 25.38 -8.89
C GLY A 479 -4.80 25.07 -7.42
N GLU A 480 -6.08 25.13 -7.03
CA GLU A 480 -6.49 25.09 -5.61
C GLU A 480 -6.35 23.70 -4.98
N LEU A 481 -6.87 22.67 -5.63
CA LEU A 481 -6.69 21.26 -5.24
C LEU A 481 -6.04 20.52 -6.41
N SER A 482 -5.16 19.59 -6.05
CA SER A 482 -4.47 18.70 -6.96
C SER A 482 -5.41 17.68 -7.57
N LYS A 483 -5.07 17.22 -8.77
CA LYS A 483 -5.77 16.14 -9.45
C LYS A 483 -4.92 14.88 -9.44
N PRO A 484 -5.51 13.68 -9.47
CA PRO A 484 -4.69 12.48 -9.35
C PRO A 484 -3.84 12.19 -10.60
N ASP A 485 -4.14 12.83 -11.76
CA ASP A 485 -3.27 12.77 -12.94
C ASP A 485 -1.90 13.45 -12.76
N GLU A 486 -1.74 14.30 -11.74
CA GLU A 486 -0.43 14.87 -11.39
C GLU A 486 0.59 13.80 -10.99
N TYR A 487 0.14 12.66 -10.44
CA TYR A 487 1.04 11.60 -9.97
C TYR A 487 1.67 10.80 -11.12
N TYR A 488 1.15 10.93 -12.35
CA TYR A 488 1.71 10.28 -13.53
C TYR A 488 2.91 11.02 -14.11
N SER A 489 3.16 12.24 -13.64
CA SER A 489 4.30 13.03 -14.08
C SER A 489 5.45 12.84 -13.08
N PRO A 490 6.64 12.43 -13.54
CA PRO A 490 7.84 12.39 -12.70
C PRO A 490 8.06 13.73 -12.00
N ALA A 491 8.07 13.72 -10.67
CA ALA A 491 8.32 14.88 -9.84
C ALA A 491 8.94 14.46 -8.50
N ASN A 492 9.74 15.33 -7.92
CA ASN A 492 10.37 15.10 -6.63
C ASN A 492 9.78 16.00 -5.54
N ILE A 493 9.92 15.58 -4.27
CA ILE A 493 9.68 16.48 -3.13
C ILE A 493 10.66 17.66 -3.21
N PRO A 494 10.23 18.93 -3.11
CA PRO A 494 11.14 20.07 -3.16
C PRO A 494 12.10 20.16 -1.97
N GLU A 495 13.28 20.73 -2.21
CA GLU A 495 14.34 20.82 -1.18
C GLU A 495 13.89 21.59 0.07
N TYR A 496 12.99 22.58 -0.06
CA TYR A 496 12.52 23.33 1.10
C TYR A 496 11.79 22.45 2.13
N VAL A 497 11.10 21.40 1.70
CA VAL A 497 10.48 20.43 2.61
C VAL A 497 11.56 19.64 3.35
N ILE A 498 12.59 19.19 2.63
CA ILE A 498 13.75 18.50 3.20
C ILE A 498 14.44 19.37 4.25
N ASN A 499 14.65 20.65 3.93
CA ASN A 499 15.28 21.62 4.83
C ASN A 499 14.45 21.86 6.10
N ASP A 500 13.13 21.98 5.98
CA ASP A 500 12.25 22.17 7.14
C ASP A 500 12.27 20.96 8.07
N ILE A 501 12.16 19.74 7.51
CA ILE A 501 12.25 18.50 8.28
C ILE A 501 13.62 18.39 8.96
N ALA A 502 14.70 18.62 8.21
CA ALA A 502 16.05 18.51 8.74
C ALA A 502 16.29 19.51 9.88
N THR A 503 15.86 20.77 9.69
CA THR A 503 15.96 21.82 10.71
C THR A 503 15.19 21.45 11.97
N TRP A 504 13.99 20.88 11.83
CA TRP A 504 13.18 20.47 12.97
C TRP A 504 13.83 19.32 13.76
N VAL A 505 14.28 18.26 13.06
CA VAL A 505 14.96 17.11 13.66
C VAL A 505 16.25 17.55 14.39
N GLN A 506 17.09 18.34 13.73
CA GLN A 506 18.38 18.79 14.28
C GLN A 506 18.22 19.84 15.38
N GLY A 507 17.21 20.69 15.29
CA GLY A 507 16.91 21.70 16.31
C GLY A 507 16.51 21.10 17.66
N ARG A 508 16.05 19.85 17.65
CA ARG A 508 15.70 19.07 18.85
C ARG A 508 16.86 18.20 19.36
N SER A 509 17.97 18.11 18.62
CA SER A 509 19.18 17.34 19.01
C SER A 509 20.12 18.08 19.95
N LYS A 510 19.74 19.28 20.42
CA LYS A 510 20.50 20.13 21.34
C LYS A 510 19.75 20.22 22.65
#